data_AF-A0A151SSV8-F1
#
_entry.id   AF-A0A151SSV8-F1
#
_cell.length_a   1.000
_cell.length_b   1.000
_cell.length_c   1.000
_cell.angle_alpha   90.00
_cell.angle_beta   90.00
_cell.angle_gamma   90.00
#
_symmetry.space_group_name_H-M   'P 1'
#
loop_
_entity.id
_entity.type
_entity.pdbx_description
1 polymer ?
#
loop_
_entity_poly.entity_id
_entity_poly.type
_entity_poly.pdbx_seq_one_letter_code
_entity_poly.pdbx_strand_id
1 'polypeptide(L)'
;MGKSTDPPHFYVFQCFFRDLGVFLPFTQFECNFLNFINSAPCQLHPNSWGFLRAFQVLCSALGIEVSLPVFFHFYQLKIGVPPYDILSLNGSRDGGLFTLYSQSYKNFKQEFFRVALVDVDPLEDEAFYFGGLSKFPFYWCPKPSRFHGVGQLKLTTSEAATIESLAALPRPLDCKLVLSLANSAYKERGLESEYLVLFRLLGFVRSSFADVLCFLCG
;
A
#
# COMPACT_ATOMS: atom_id res chain seq x y z
N MET A 1 7.78 36.62 7.78
CA MET A 1 8.55 35.40 7.42
C MET A 1 8.53 35.30 5.90
N GLY A 2 9.71 35.31 5.26
CA GLY A 2 9.80 35.26 3.79
C GLY A 2 9.21 33.96 3.25
N LYS A 3 8.41 34.04 2.19
CA LYS A 3 7.97 32.84 1.46
C LYS A 3 9.22 32.13 0.97
N SER A 4 9.38 30.87 1.35
CA SER A 4 10.39 30.00 0.76
C SER A 4 10.23 30.03 -0.77
N THR A 5 11.31 30.32 -1.48
CA THR A 5 11.37 30.27 -2.95
C THR A 5 11.53 28.86 -3.49
N ASP A 6 11.70 27.86 -2.61
CA ASP A 6 11.80 26.48 -3.02
C ASP A 6 10.45 25.95 -3.53
N PRO A 7 10.43 25.21 -4.65
CA PRO A 7 9.24 24.50 -5.07
C PRO A 7 8.75 23.53 -3.99
N PRO A 8 7.42 23.27 -3.91
CA PRO A 8 6.88 22.21 -3.08
C PRO A 8 7.64 20.90 -3.32
N HIS A 9 7.98 20.19 -2.25
CA HIS A 9 8.75 18.96 -2.37
C HIS A 9 8.50 18.02 -1.19
N PHE A 10 8.77 16.75 -1.40
CA PHE A 10 8.74 15.73 -0.35
C PHE A 10 9.96 14.82 -0.44
N TYR A 11 10.20 14.06 0.62
CA TYR A 11 11.30 13.11 0.71
C TYR A 11 10.79 11.68 0.66
N VAL A 12 11.54 10.81 -0.01
CA VAL A 12 11.28 9.37 -0.14
C VAL A 12 12.57 8.60 0.04
N PHE A 13 12.51 7.42 0.65
CA PHE A 13 13.70 6.57 0.76
C PHE A 13 13.96 5.83 -0.55
N GLN A 14 15.23 5.64 -0.91
CA GLN A 14 15.63 4.97 -2.14
C GLN A 14 15.10 3.53 -2.22
N CYS A 15 15.01 2.85 -1.07
CA CYS A 15 14.47 1.50 -0.97
C CYS A 15 13.00 1.37 -1.44
N PHE A 16 12.21 2.46 -1.45
CA PHE A 16 10.84 2.42 -1.95
C PHE A 16 10.81 2.03 -3.43
N PHE A 17 11.71 2.59 -4.23
CA PHE A 17 11.82 2.29 -5.65
C PHE A 17 12.59 0.98 -5.88
N ARG A 18 13.77 0.87 -5.26
CA ARG A 18 14.71 -0.24 -5.50
C ARG A 18 14.17 -1.59 -5.05
N ASP A 19 13.55 -1.63 -3.86
CA ASP A 19 13.21 -2.89 -3.20
C ASP A 19 11.71 -3.18 -3.29
N LEU A 20 10.87 -2.13 -3.16
CA LEU A 20 9.43 -2.29 -3.02
C LEU A 20 8.66 -2.11 -4.33
N GLY A 21 9.28 -1.57 -5.38
CA GLY A 21 8.61 -1.32 -6.66
C GLY A 21 7.51 -0.24 -6.55
N VAL A 22 7.72 0.75 -5.68
CA VAL A 22 6.92 1.98 -5.64
C VAL A 22 7.29 2.85 -6.84
N PHE A 23 6.30 3.51 -7.44
CA PHE A 23 6.49 4.42 -8.56
C PHE A 23 5.95 5.81 -8.23
N LEU A 24 6.43 6.83 -8.94
CA LEU A 24 5.87 8.17 -8.92
C LEU A 24 5.16 8.48 -10.26
N PRO A 25 4.07 9.26 -10.26
CA PRO A 25 3.36 9.75 -9.06
C PRO A 25 2.75 8.58 -8.27
N PHE A 26 2.55 8.78 -6.96
CA PHE A 26 1.94 7.74 -6.12
C PHE A 26 0.51 7.44 -6.60
N THR A 27 0.08 6.21 -6.42
CA THR A 27 -1.29 5.80 -6.70
C THR A 27 -2.29 6.56 -5.82
N GLN A 28 -3.55 6.62 -6.25
CA GLN A 28 -4.60 7.25 -5.45
C GLN A 28 -4.76 6.58 -4.07
N PHE A 29 -4.57 5.26 -4.00
CA PHE A 29 -4.61 4.53 -2.74
C PHE A 29 -3.50 4.95 -1.77
N GLU A 30 -2.25 5.04 -2.24
CA GLU A 30 -1.10 5.48 -1.41
C GLU A 30 -1.28 6.94 -0.97
N CYS A 31 -1.73 7.81 -1.87
CA CYS A 31 -2.08 9.20 -1.56
C CYS A 31 -3.16 9.28 -0.46
N ASN A 32 -4.27 8.57 -0.63
CA ASN A 32 -5.38 8.55 0.33
C ASN A 32 -4.93 7.99 1.68
N PHE A 33 -4.07 6.97 1.69
CA PHE A 33 -3.50 6.42 2.93
C PHE A 33 -2.67 7.49 3.67
N LEU A 34 -1.72 8.13 2.99
CA LEU A 34 -0.85 9.16 3.59
C LEU A 34 -1.65 10.37 4.07
N ASN A 35 -2.69 10.77 3.32
CA ASN A 35 -3.63 11.79 3.72
C ASN A 35 -4.35 11.42 5.01
N PHE A 36 -4.92 10.20 5.06
CA PHE A 36 -5.68 9.71 6.19
C PHE A 36 -4.85 9.66 7.48
N ILE A 37 -3.61 9.16 7.41
CA ILE A 37 -2.70 9.11 8.56
C ILE A 37 -2.01 10.46 8.85
N ASN A 38 -2.29 11.49 8.05
CA ASN A 38 -1.67 12.82 8.12
C ASN A 38 -0.14 12.73 8.18
N SER A 39 0.46 12.16 7.14
CA SER A 39 1.90 11.90 7.13
C SER A 39 2.56 12.02 5.77
N ALA A 40 3.82 12.49 5.77
CA ALA A 40 4.67 12.50 4.59
C ALA A 40 5.26 11.11 4.30
N PRO A 41 5.63 10.81 3.03
CA PRO A 41 6.14 9.49 2.64
C PRO A 41 7.33 8.99 3.48
N CYS A 42 8.29 9.86 3.79
CA CYS A 42 9.49 9.53 4.56
C CYS A 42 9.25 9.31 6.07
N GLN A 43 8.07 9.64 6.58
CA GLN A 43 7.70 9.32 7.96
C GLN A 43 7.32 7.85 8.12
N LEU A 44 6.94 7.17 7.03
CA LEU A 44 6.50 5.78 7.07
C LEU A 44 7.68 4.81 6.86
N HIS A 45 7.74 3.76 7.67
CA HIS A 45 8.80 2.76 7.61
C HIS A 45 8.78 2.00 6.27
N PRO A 46 9.94 1.61 5.70
CA PRO A 46 10.00 0.83 4.46
C PRO A 46 9.14 -0.44 4.47
N ASN A 47 9.16 -1.25 5.53
CA ASN A 47 8.26 -2.41 5.62
C ASN A 47 6.76 -2.05 5.52
N SER A 48 6.38 -0.87 6.01
CA SER A 48 4.99 -0.42 5.96
C SER A 48 4.60 0.04 4.56
N TRP A 49 5.52 0.68 3.83
CA TRP A 49 5.39 0.88 2.38
C TRP A 49 5.29 -0.45 1.64
N GLY A 50 6.06 -1.45 2.06
CA GLY A 50 5.99 -2.80 1.50
C GLY A 50 4.60 -3.42 1.64
N PHE A 51 3.93 -3.23 2.78
CA PHE A 51 2.55 -3.68 2.96
C PHE A 51 1.55 -2.97 2.05
N LEU A 52 1.65 -1.65 1.90
CA LEU A 52 0.79 -0.89 0.98
C LEU A 52 0.93 -1.43 -0.45
N ARG A 53 2.18 -1.58 -0.90
CA ARG A 53 2.45 -2.03 -2.26
C ARG A 53 2.07 -3.49 -2.48
N ALA A 54 2.39 -4.39 -1.55
CA ALA A 54 2.00 -5.79 -1.62
C ALA A 54 0.47 -5.96 -1.62
N PHE A 55 -0.25 -5.13 -0.86
CA PHE A 55 -1.72 -5.14 -0.88
C PHE A 55 -2.27 -4.78 -2.27
N GLN A 56 -1.75 -3.72 -2.89
CA GLN A 56 -2.17 -3.34 -4.25
C GLN A 56 -1.86 -4.43 -5.28
N VAL A 57 -0.70 -5.08 -5.18
CA VAL A 57 -0.32 -6.17 -6.09
C VAL A 57 -1.21 -7.40 -5.87
N LEU A 58 -1.48 -7.77 -4.62
CA LEU A 58 -2.39 -8.86 -4.29
C LEU A 58 -3.81 -8.60 -4.82
N CYS A 59 -4.37 -7.42 -4.54
CA CYS A 59 -5.68 -7.02 -5.05
C CYS A 59 -5.73 -7.08 -6.59
N SER A 60 -4.70 -6.55 -7.26
CA SER A 60 -4.59 -6.62 -8.73
C SER A 60 -4.54 -8.07 -9.24
N ALA A 61 -3.80 -8.96 -8.58
CA ALA A 61 -3.69 -10.37 -8.97
C ALA A 61 -5.01 -11.15 -8.76
N LEU A 62 -5.80 -10.73 -7.78
CA LEU A 62 -7.12 -11.30 -7.46
C LEU A 62 -8.28 -10.63 -8.22
N GLY A 63 -8.02 -9.58 -8.99
CA GLY A 63 -9.08 -8.82 -9.69
C GLY A 63 -10.00 -8.03 -8.74
N ILE A 64 -9.51 -7.66 -7.56
CA ILE A 64 -10.26 -6.95 -6.51
C ILE A 64 -9.85 -5.47 -6.51
N GLU A 65 -10.82 -4.58 -6.29
CA GLU A 65 -10.53 -3.16 -6.10
C GLU A 65 -9.80 -2.90 -4.77
N VAL A 66 -8.78 -2.05 -4.81
CA VAL A 66 -8.01 -1.69 -3.62
C VAL A 66 -8.84 -0.73 -2.75
N SER A 67 -9.13 -1.11 -1.51
CA SER A 67 -9.91 -0.31 -0.55
C SER A 67 -9.12 -0.02 0.73
N LEU A 68 -9.18 1.23 1.21
CA LEU A 68 -8.60 1.64 2.49
C LEU A 68 -9.27 0.96 3.69
N PRO A 69 -10.62 0.93 3.83
CA PRO A 69 -11.26 0.17 4.89
C PRO A 69 -10.84 -1.32 4.93
N VAL A 70 -10.72 -1.97 3.77
CA VAL A 70 -10.24 -3.36 3.70
C VAL A 70 -8.78 -3.45 4.18
N PHE A 71 -7.90 -2.56 3.71
CA PHE A 71 -6.51 -2.53 4.20
C PHE A 71 -6.43 -2.30 5.71
N PHE A 72 -7.20 -1.35 6.23
CA PHE A 72 -7.23 -1.02 7.64
C PHE A 72 -7.74 -2.17 8.49
N HIS A 73 -8.62 -3.04 7.98
CA HIS A 73 -9.05 -4.23 8.71
C HIS A 73 -7.85 -5.09 9.16
N PHE A 74 -6.85 -5.29 8.30
CA PHE A 74 -5.70 -6.15 8.57
C PHE A 74 -4.53 -5.44 9.26
N TYR A 75 -4.54 -4.12 9.33
CA TYR A 75 -3.41 -3.33 9.84
C TYR A 75 -3.80 -2.33 10.92
N GLN A 76 -2.80 -1.85 11.63
CA GLN A 76 -2.92 -0.73 12.56
C GLN A 76 -1.64 0.10 12.54
N LEU A 77 -1.78 1.39 12.77
CA LEU A 77 -0.65 2.31 12.83
C LEU A 77 -0.08 2.35 14.25
N LYS A 78 1.20 2.02 14.39
CA LYS A 78 1.98 2.33 15.58
C LYS A 78 2.79 3.60 15.33
N ILE A 79 2.57 4.59 16.18
CA ILE A 79 3.39 5.79 16.25
C ILE A 79 4.46 5.50 17.29
N GLY A 80 5.74 5.62 16.91
CA GLY A 80 6.83 5.50 17.87
C GLY A 80 6.85 6.66 18.88
N VAL A 81 7.90 6.73 19.69
CA VAL A 81 8.04 7.72 20.76
C VAL A 81 8.34 9.10 20.14
N PRO A 82 7.56 10.14 20.48
CA PRO A 82 7.83 11.52 20.06
C PRO A 82 9.26 11.97 20.47
N PRO A 83 9.90 12.90 19.73
CA PRO A 83 9.32 13.78 18.72
C PRO A 83 9.55 13.39 17.24
N TYR A 84 10.39 12.39 16.94
CA TYR A 84 10.82 12.08 15.57
C TYR A 84 10.84 10.58 15.23
N ASP A 85 9.85 9.82 15.70
CA ASP A 85 9.79 8.41 15.34
C ASP A 85 9.06 8.17 14.02
N ILE A 86 9.59 7.17 13.32
CA ILE A 86 9.01 6.64 12.10
C ILE A 86 7.70 5.93 12.43
N LEU A 87 6.69 6.14 11.59
CA LEU A 87 5.42 5.44 11.63
C LEU A 87 5.60 4.03 11.10
N SER A 88 5.04 3.06 11.80
CA SER A 88 5.08 1.66 11.38
C SER A 88 3.71 1.01 11.46
N LEU A 89 3.34 0.33 10.38
CA LEU A 89 2.20 -0.56 10.34
C LEU A 89 2.55 -1.90 10.99
N ASN A 90 1.59 -2.43 11.72
CA ASN A 90 1.61 -3.77 12.27
C ASN A 90 0.29 -4.46 11.96
N GLY A 91 0.26 -5.79 12.08
CA GLY A 91 -1.01 -6.52 12.00
C GLY A 91 -2.02 -5.97 13.02
N SER A 92 -3.28 -5.92 12.60
CA SER A 92 -4.42 -5.63 13.47
C SER A 92 -4.67 -6.80 14.44
N ARG A 93 -5.78 -6.75 15.18
CA ARG A 93 -6.21 -7.86 16.04
C ARG A 93 -6.57 -9.12 15.25
N ASP A 94 -6.99 -8.95 13.99
CA ASP A 94 -7.37 -10.03 13.07
C ASP A 94 -6.16 -10.56 12.26
N GLY A 95 -4.96 -10.06 12.57
CA GLY A 95 -3.70 -10.43 11.94
C GLY A 95 -3.42 -9.68 10.63
N GLY A 96 -2.14 -9.44 10.36
CA GLY A 96 -1.69 -8.85 9.11
C GLY A 96 -1.76 -9.82 7.92
N LEU A 97 -1.76 -9.28 6.70
CA LEU A 97 -1.75 -10.08 5.48
C LEU A 97 -0.37 -10.61 5.12
N PHE A 98 0.68 -9.82 5.36
CA PHE A 98 2.02 -10.07 4.82
C PHE A 98 3.10 -10.22 5.89
N THR A 99 4.14 -10.99 5.59
CA THR A 99 5.42 -10.96 6.32
C THR A 99 6.14 -9.63 6.08
N LEU A 100 7.09 -9.27 6.95
CA LEU A 100 7.95 -8.11 6.69
C LEU A 100 8.77 -8.36 5.42
N TYR A 101 8.93 -7.34 4.57
CA TYR A 101 9.83 -7.44 3.42
C TYR A 101 11.27 -7.70 3.87
N SER A 102 11.73 -6.98 4.91
CA SER A 102 13.01 -7.24 5.55
C SER A 102 12.84 -7.24 7.07
N GLN A 103 13.46 -8.22 7.74
CA GLN A 103 13.54 -8.26 9.20
C GLN A 103 14.28 -7.04 9.77
N SER A 104 15.19 -6.47 8.98
CA SER A 104 15.93 -5.26 9.35
C SER A 104 16.24 -4.43 8.11
N TYR A 105 15.63 -3.26 8.01
CA TYR A 105 16.07 -2.21 7.11
C TYR A 105 17.14 -1.39 7.82
N LYS A 106 18.41 -1.66 7.52
CA LYS A 106 19.54 -0.89 8.05
C LYS A 106 19.84 0.28 7.11
N ASN A 107 20.29 1.40 7.66
CA ASN A 107 20.80 2.56 6.93
C ASN A 107 19.87 3.25 5.91
N PHE A 108 18.61 2.80 5.74
CA PHE A 108 17.69 3.39 4.77
C PHE A 108 17.46 4.90 4.96
N LYS A 109 17.61 5.40 6.20
CA LYS A 109 17.52 6.84 6.51
C LYS A 109 18.62 7.69 5.86
N GLN A 110 19.72 7.06 5.44
CA GLN A 110 20.84 7.73 4.76
C GLN A 110 20.67 7.77 3.24
N GLU A 111 19.75 6.97 2.69
CA GLU A 111 19.48 6.84 1.25
C GLU A 111 18.09 7.41 0.94
N PHE A 112 18.03 8.70 0.60
CA PHE A 112 16.77 9.37 0.28
C PHE A 112 16.89 10.29 -0.94
N PHE A 113 15.76 10.51 -1.60
CA PHE A 113 15.61 11.49 -2.66
C PHE A 113 14.71 12.63 -2.20
N ARG A 114 15.02 13.85 -2.67
CA ARG A 114 14.10 14.98 -2.64
C ARG A 114 13.36 15.02 -3.98
N VAL A 115 12.04 14.91 -3.95
CA VAL A 115 11.18 15.03 -5.13
C VAL A 115 10.59 16.42 -5.11
N ALA A 116 11.06 17.29 -6.02
CA ALA A 116 10.56 18.65 -6.17
C ALA A 116 9.54 18.74 -7.30
N LEU A 117 8.44 19.44 -7.04
CA LEU A 117 7.37 19.70 -8.00
C LEU A 117 7.71 21.00 -8.74
N VAL A 118 8.19 20.86 -9.99
CA VAL A 118 8.62 21.98 -10.82
C VAL A 118 7.53 22.31 -11.84
N ASP A 119 7.24 23.60 -12.02
CA ASP A 119 6.23 24.11 -12.96
C ASP A 119 4.83 23.51 -12.78
N VAL A 120 4.48 23.16 -11.53
CA VAL A 120 3.19 22.58 -11.17
C VAL A 120 2.21 23.68 -10.75
N ASP A 121 1.06 23.76 -11.42
CA ASP A 121 -0.09 24.53 -10.93
C ASP A 121 -0.96 23.63 -10.04
N PRO A 122 -1.10 23.94 -8.74
CA PRO A 122 -1.94 23.16 -7.82
C PRO A 122 -3.40 22.98 -8.26
N LEU A 123 -3.94 23.88 -9.07
CA LEU A 123 -5.33 23.82 -9.54
C LEU A 123 -5.52 22.86 -10.71
N GLU A 124 -4.49 22.68 -11.54
CA GLU A 124 -4.53 21.87 -12.76
C GLU A 124 -3.81 20.51 -12.58
N ASP A 125 -2.95 20.39 -11.57
CA ASP A 125 -2.18 19.17 -11.33
C ASP A 125 -3.03 18.06 -10.70
N GLU A 126 -3.20 16.97 -11.44
CA GLU A 126 -3.89 15.77 -10.96
C GLU A 126 -2.95 14.75 -10.32
N ALA A 127 -1.63 14.93 -10.40
CA ALA A 127 -0.66 13.95 -9.89
C ALA A 127 -0.49 14.04 -8.37
N PHE A 128 -0.30 15.25 -7.85
CA PHE A 128 0.01 15.54 -6.45
C PHE A 128 -1.01 16.46 -5.79
N TYR A 129 -1.91 17.09 -6.55
CA TYR A 129 -2.99 17.92 -6.05
C TYR A 129 -4.38 17.35 -6.40
N PHE A 130 -5.39 17.81 -5.66
CA PHE A 130 -6.80 17.60 -5.92
C PHE A 130 -7.55 18.87 -5.53
N GLY A 131 -8.05 19.61 -6.52
CA GLY A 131 -8.75 20.88 -6.31
C GLY A 131 -7.91 21.92 -5.56
N GLY A 132 -6.61 22.05 -5.88
CA GLY A 132 -5.70 22.99 -5.21
C GLY A 132 -5.10 22.50 -3.89
N LEU A 133 -5.58 21.38 -3.34
CA LEU A 133 -5.07 20.80 -2.10
C LEU A 133 -4.11 19.66 -2.39
N SER A 134 -3.00 19.58 -1.65
CA SER A 134 -2.07 18.46 -1.83
C SER A 134 -2.75 17.14 -1.44
N LYS A 135 -2.61 16.12 -2.27
CA LYS A 135 -3.21 14.80 -2.03
C LYS A 135 -2.73 14.17 -0.73
N PHE A 136 -1.54 14.50 -0.27
CA PHE A 136 -0.96 14.09 1.02
C PHE A 136 -0.02 15.19 1.55
N PRO A 137 0.37 15.15 2.83
CA PRO A 137 1.35 16.09 3.36
C PRO A 137 2.73 15.90 2.73
N PHE A 138 3.31 16.96 2.16
CA PHE A 138 4.66 16.89 1.58
C PHE A 138 5.79 16.91 2.62
N TYR A 139 5.52 17.46 3.80
CA TYR A 139 6.50 17.68 4.87
C TYR A 139 6.15 16.92 6.14
N TRP A 140 7.13 16.77 7.03
CA TRP A 140 6.98 16.04 8.28
C TRP A 140 5.83 16.58 9.14
N CYS A 141 4.85 15.73 9.43
CA CYS A 141 3.70 16.07 10.27
C CYS A 141 3.96 15.67 11.73
N PRO A 142 3.80 16.59 12.70
CA PRO A 142 4.07 16.30 14.12
C PRO A 142 2.95 15.51 14.80
N LYS A 143 1.77 15.40 14.19
CA LYS A 143 0.58 14.74 14.74
C LYS A 143 -0.03 13.78 13.72
N PRO A 144 0.53 12.57 13.56
CA PRO A 144 -0.06 11.54 12.72
C PRO A 144 -1.38 11.04 13.30
N SER A 145 -2.32 10.68 12.43
CA SER A 145 -3.61 10.12 12.83
C SER A 145 -3.48 8.60 13.04
N ARG A 146 -3.72 8.13 14.27
CA ARG A 146 -3.73 6.69 14.59
C ARG A 146 -4.99 6.02 14.06
N PHE A 147 -4.86 4.75 13.69
CA PHE A 147 -5.99 3.87 13.45
C PHE A 147 -5.69 2.46 13.98
N HIS A 148 -6.76 1.76 14.35
CA HIS A 148 -6.73 0.41 14.88
C HIS A 148 -7.82 -0.42 14.19
N GLY A 149 -7.47 -1.18 13.16
CA GLY A 149 -8.48 -1.87 12.37
C GLY A 149 -9.35 -0.89 11.58
N VAL A 150 -10.54 -1.37 11.20
CA VAL A 150 -11.59 -0.57 10.54
C VAL A 150 -12.16 0.53 11.45
N GLY A 151 -12.08 0.38 12.78
CA GLY A 151 -12.57 1.37 13.74
C GLY A 151 -14.04 1.71 13.55
N GLN A 152 -14.34 2.99 13.25
CA GLN A 152 -15.70 3.50 12.99
C GLN A 152 -16.06 3.62 11.50
N LEU A 153 -15.15 3.20 10.59
CA LEU A 153 -15.43 3.28 9.16
C LEU A 153 -16.59 2.34 8.81
N LYS A 154 -17.55 2.87 8.05
CA LYS A 154 -18.66 2.07 7.54
C LYS A 154 -18.16 1.22 6.38
N LEU A 155 -18.16 -0.09 6.56
CA LEU A 155 -17.88 -1.03 5.48
C LEU A 155 -19.11 -1.17 4.58
N THR A 156 -18.87 -1.19 3.29
CA THR A 156 -19.86 -1.67 2.32
C THR A 156 -19.94 -3.20 2.36
N THR A 157 -21.03 -3.77 1.82
CA THR A 157 -21.18 -5.23 1.70
C THR A 157 -20.06 -5.85 0.85
N SER A 158 -19.61 -5.15 -0.19
CA SER A 158 -18.50 -5.59 -1.05
C SER A 158 -17.17 -5.62 -0.29
N GLU A 159 -16.87 -4.60 0.52
CA GLU A 159 -15.67 -4.57 1.35
C GLU A 159 -15.67 -5.66 2.43
N ALA A 160 -16.83 -5.94 3.04
CA ALA A 160 -16.97 -7.03 4.00
C ALA A 160 -16.70 -8.40 3.36
N ALA A 161 -17.28 -8.68 2.19
CA ALA A 161 -17.01 -9.92 1.44
C ALA A 161 -15.54 -10.04 1.00
N THR A 162 -14.92 -8.90 0.65
CA THR A 162 -13.49 -8.85 0.33
C THR A 162 -12.64 -9.19 1.56
N ILE A 163 -12.97 -8.63 2.73
CA ILE A 163 -12.29 -8.95 3.98
C ILE A 163 -12.39 -10.44 4.29
N GLU A 164 -13.57 -11.05 4.18
CA GLU A 164 -13.76 -12.48 4.42
C GLU A 164 -12.90 -13.33 3.46
N SER A 165 -12.89 -12.97 2.18
CA SER A 165 -12.11 -13.65 1.15
C SER A 165 -10.60 -13.58 1.43
N LEU A 166 -10.09 -12.39 1.79
CA LEU A 166 -8.68 -12.19 2.12
C LEU A 166 -8.30 -12.84 3.46
N ALA A 167 -9.21 -12.88 4.42
CA ALA A 167 -8.98 -13.51 5.72
C ALA A 167 -8.86 -15.03 5.62
N ALA A 168 -9.50 -15.64 4.62
CA ALA A 168 -9.45 -17.07 4.32
C ALA A 168 -8.16 -17.54 3.65
N LEU A 169 -7.32 -16.61 3.14
CA LEU A 169 -6.00 -16.95 2.61
C LEU A 169 -5.09 -17.47 3.74
N PRO A 170 -4.12 -18.36 3.44
CA PRO A 170 -3.07 -18.68 4.41
C PRO A 170 -2.23 -17.44 4.69
N ARG A 171 -2.22 -17.02 5.95
CA ARG A 171 -1.55 -15.80 6.41
C ARG A 171 -0.50 -16.11 7.48
N PRO A 172 0.63 -15.37 7.51
CA PRO A 172 0.97 -14.27 6.59
C PRO A 172 1.54 -14.76 5.25
N LEU A 173 1.22 -14.05 4.17
CA LEU A 173 1.78 -14.22 2.83
C LEU A 173 3.19 -13.63 2.75
N ASP A 174 4.08 -14.23 1.97
CA ASP A 174 5.43 -13.68 1.79
C ASP A 174 5.40 -12.37 0.98
N CYS A 175 5.82 -11.26 1.59
CA CYS A 175 5.76 -9.93 0.97
C CYS A 175 6.63 -9.84 -0.31
N LYS A 176 7.80 -10.48 -0.35
CA LYS A 176 8.67 -10.44 -1.53
C LYS A 176 8.04 -11.21 -2.68
N LEU A 177 7.46 -12.37 -2.38
CA LEU A 177 6.78 -13.20 -3.37
C LEU A 177 5.55 -12.49 -3.93
N VAL A 178 4.78 -11.78 -3.10
CA VAL A 178 3.65 -10.99 -3.60
C VAL A 178 4.14 -9.85 -4.49
N LEU A 179 5.19 -9.12 -4.07
CA LEU A 179 5.73 -8.01 -4.88
C LEU A 179 6.34 -8.47 -6.21
N SER A 180 6.89 -9.69 -6.30
CA SER A 180 7.44 -10.19 -7.56
C SER A 180 6.37 -10.39 -8.65
N LEU A 181 5.10 -10.57 -8.27
CA LEU A 181 3.97 -10.64 -9.21
C LEU A 181 3.77 -9.33 -9.98
N ALA A 182 4.22 -8.19 -9.44
CA ALA A 182 4.10 -6.90 -10.13
C ALA A 182 4.91 -6.83 -11.44
N ASN A 183 5.96 -7.65 -11.55
CA ASN A 183 6.87 -7.69 -12.69
C ASN A 183 6.68 -8.94 -13.56
N SER A 184 5.76 -9.85 -13.23
CA SER A 184 5.51 -11.00 -14.09
C SER A 184 4.82 -10.50 -15.37
N ALA A 185 5.45 -10.77 -16.52
CA ALA A 185 5.12 -10.19 -17.82
C ALA A 185 3.79 -10.69 -18.43
N TYR A 186 2.83 -11.13 -17.61
CA TYR A 186 1.61 -11.78 -18.08
C TYR A 186 0.38 -10.97 -17.71
N LYS A 187 0.27 -9.78 -18.32
CA LYS A 187 -0.98 -9.04 -18.37
C LYS A 187 -2.05 -9.67 -19.26
N GLU A 188 -1.80 -10.76 -20.02
CA GLU A 188 -2.90 -11.40 -20.79
C GLU A 188 -2.70 -12.82 -21.37
N ARG A 189 -1.55 -13.49 -21.28
CA ARG A 189 -1.42 -14.87 -21.85
C ARG A 189 -0.51 -15.80 -21.05
N GLY A 190 -1.03 -16.34 -19.96
CA GLY A 190 -0.33 -17.35 -19.14
C GLY A 190 -1.08 -17.70 -17.86
N LEU A 191 -2.41 -17.73 -17.91
CA LEU A 191 -3.32 -17.70 -16.75
C LEU A 191 -3.41 -19.02 -15.97
N GLU A 192 -2.72 -20.10 -16.37
CA GLU A 192 -2.83 -21.37 -15.66
C GLU A 192 -1.65 -21.67 -14.74
N SER A 193 -0.40 -21.39 -15.14
CA SER A 193 0.76 -21.84 -14.37
C SER A 193 1.05 -20.98 -13.13
N GLU A 194 0.90 -19.66 -13.21
CA GLU A 194 1.16 -18.76 -12.07
C GLU A 194 0.03 -18.81 -11.03
N TYR A 195 -1.23 -18.93 -11.49
CA TYR A 195 -2.35 -19.23 -10.62
C TYR A 195 -2.22 -20.62 -10.00
N LEU A 196 -1.77 -21.65 -10.75
CA LEU A 196 -1.46 -22.95 -10.14
C LEU A 196 -0.37 -22.84 -9.07
N VAL A 197 0.64 -21.98 -9.24
CA VAL A 197 1.67 -21.74 -8.22
C VAL A 197 1.08 -21.00 -7.02
N LEU A 198 0.28 -19.95 -7.25
CA LEU A 198 -0.41 -19.21 -6.19
C LEU A 198 -1.40 -20.12 -5.44
N PHE A 199 -2.29 -20.82 -6.13
CA PHE A 199 -3.25 -21.78 -5.57
C PHE A 199 -2.57 -22.97 -4.89
N ARG A 200 -1.47 -23.51 -5.43
CA ARG A 200 -0.66 -24.55 -4.75
C ARG A 200 0.02 -24.02 -3.48
N LEU A 201 0.58 -22.80 -3.52
CA LEU A 201 1.20 -22.16 -2.36
C LEU A 201 0.17 -21.73 -1.30
N LEU A 202 -1.03 -21.36 -1.73
CA LEU A 202 -2.16 -20.99 -0.89
C LEU A 202 -2.94 -22.22 -0.35
N GLY A 203 -2.51 -23.45 -0.67
CA GLY A 203 -3.10 -24.68 -0.13
C GLY A 203 -4.42 -25.13 -0.78
N PHE A 204 -4.85 -24.54 -1.89
CA PHE A 204 -6.02 -24.99 -2.63
C PHE A 204 -5.69 -26.28 -3.41
N VAL A 205 -6.03 -27.43 -2.83
CA VAL A 205 -6.07 -28.72 -3.55
C VAL A 205 -7.40 -28.81 -4.30
N ARG A 206 -7.35 -28.68 -5.63
CA ARG A 206 -8.38 -29.07 -6.61
C ARG A 206 -9.83 -28.82 -6.16
N SER A 207 -10.36 -27.64 -6.49
CA SER A 207 -11.73 -27.56 -7.01
C SER A 207 -11.64 -27.14 -8.48
N SER A 208 -12.54 -27.69 -9.29
CA SER A 208 -12.58 -27.56 -10.74
C SER A 208 -12.55 -26.10 -11.21
N PHE A 209 -11.81 -25.83 -12.29
CA PHE A 209 -11.73 -24.55 -13.00
C PHE A 209 -13.11 -23.97 -13.44
N ALA A 210 -14.19 -24.75 -13.33
CA ALA A 210 -15.54 -24.34 -13.72
C ALA A 210 -16.21 -23.35 -12.75
N ASP A 211 -15.83 -23.33 -11.47
CA ASP A 211 -16.56 -22.52 -10.47
C ASP A 211 -16.09 -21.06 -10.40
N VAL A 212 -14.87 -20.76 -10.87
CA VAL A 212 -14.32 -19.39 -10.88
C VAL A 212 -14.67 -18.65 -12.19
N LEU A 213 -14.94 -19.37 -13.27
CA LEU A 213 -15.35 -18.81 -14.57
C LEU A 213 -16.87 -18.61 -14.71
N CYS A 214 -17.69 -19.09 -13.77
CA CYS A 214 -19.13 -18.86 -13.77
C CYS A 214 -19.53 -17.45 -13.29
N PHE A 215 -18.60 -16.67 -12.75
CA PHE A 215 -18.82 -15.25 -12.49
C PHE A 215 -18.36 -14.40 -13.69
N LEU A 216 -19.28 -14.25 -14.65
CA LEU A 216 -19.54 -13.01 -15.39
C LEU A 216 -18.62 -12.70 -16.60
N CYS A 217 -18.61 -13.48 -17.69
CA CYS A 217 -19.65 -13.44 -18.72
C CYS A 217 -21.08 -13.68 -18.22
N GLY A 218 -21.79 -12.56 -17.99
CA GLY A 218 -23.23 -12.47 -17.75
C GLY A 218 -23.67 -11.07 -18.12
#